data_AF-A0A507D752-F1
#
_entry.id   AF-A0A507D752-F1
#
_cell.length_a   1.000
_cell.length_b   1.000
_cell.length_c   1.000
_cell.angle_alpha   90.00
_cell.angle_beta   90.00
_cell.angle_gamma   90.00
#
_symmetry.space_group_name_H-M   'P 1'
#
loop_
_entity.id
_entity.type
_entity.pdbx_description
1 polymer ?
#
loop_
_entity_poly.entity_id
_entity_poly.type
_entity_poly.pdbx_seq_one_letter_code
_entity_poly.pdbx_strand_id
1 'polypeptide(L)'
;MVWHATFCINSLAHWVGEQEYSLDTTARGGLLLAVLTQGEGHHNYHHAFPKDYRNGVRWFDYDPTKWAVTALATLGLASNLHTTPKSEIEKGKIQVLEHKTSERRKNEFWGLADSDLVVYESLDQVKKECSEGRQLLVIDNLVVDVAGWKDQHPGGSKHITNNIGRNATSSFYGLLNNHTSSAKTLVRTMAVGKIVYTNVDVTAKEE
;
A
#
# COMPACT_ATOMS: atom_id res chain seq x y z
N MET A 1 14.93 0.88 -41.44
CA MET A 1 15.14 0.54 -40.00
C MET A 1 14.74 1.67 -39.06
N VAL A 2 15.21 2.91 -39.24
CA VAL A 2 14.86 4.07 -38.37
C VAL A 2 13.34 4.27 -38.27
N TRP A 3 12.63 4.37 -39.40
CA TRP A 3 11.17 4.52 -39.44
C TRP A 3 10.40 3.38 -38.73
N HIS A 4 10.88 2.14 -38.84
CA HIS A 4 10.27 1.00 -38.16
C HIS A 4 10.48 1.06 -36.65
N ALA A 5 11.66 1.50 -36.17
CA ALA A 5 11.91 1.68 -34.75
C ALA A 5 11.05 2.82 -34.16
N THR A 6 10.92 3.94 -34.88
CA THR A 6 10.08 5.09 -34.46
C THR A 6 8.59 4.71 -34.39
N PHE A 7 8.05 4.03 -35.40
CA PHE A 7 6.64 3.62 -35.36
C PHE A 7 6.38 2.41 -34.44
N CYS A 8 7.39 1.58 -34.17
CA CYS A 8 7.30 0.49 -33.20
C CYS A 8 7.12 1.02 -31.76
N ILE A 9 7.64 2.21 -31.43
CA ILE A 9 7.37 2.87 -30.14
C ILE A 9 5.86 3.08 -29.97
N ASN A 10 5.20 3.63 -30.98
CA ASN A 10 3.78 3.99 -30.89
C ASN A 10 2.83 2.79 -30.77
N SER A 11 3.31 1.56 -31.01
CA SER A 11 2.54 0.32 -30.83
C SER A 11 3.03 -0.52 -29.65
N LEU A 12 4.33 -0.82 -29.59
CA LEU A 12 4.90 -1.71 -28.58
C LEU A 12 5.04 -1.03 -27.21
N ALA A 13 5.34 0.28 -27.17
CA ALA A 13 5.43 1.03 -25.91
C ALA A 13 4.09 1.20 -25.20
N HIS A 14 2.97 0.91 -25.86
CA HIS A 14 1.65 0.95 -25.24
C HIS A 14 1.18 -0.43 -24.75
N TRP A 15 1.88 -1.51 -25.14
CA TRP A 15 1.49 -2.88 -24.83
C TRP A 15 2.44 -3.58 -23.86
N VAL A 16 3.75 -3.31 -23.94
CA VAL A 16 4.77 -4.00 -23.17
C VAL A 16 5.55 -3.00 -22.30
N GLY A 17 5.68 -3.31 -21.01
CA GLY A 17 6.48 -2.54 -20.06
C GLY A 17 5.70 -2.04 -18.84
N GLU A 18 6.35 -1.19 -18.06
CA GLU A 18 5.84 -0.68 -16.79
C GLU A 18 5.32 0.75 -16.91
N GLN A 19 4.28 1.04 -16.12
CA GLN A 19 3.81 2.41 -15.89
C GLN A 19 4.20 2.77 -14.46
N GLU A 20 5.28 3.53 -14.30
CA GLU A 20 5.84 3.91 -13.00
C GLU A 20 5.47 5.34 -12.59
N TYR A 21 5.26 6.24 -13.54
CA TYR A 21 5.15 7.69 -13.30
C TYR A 21 3.75 8.26 -13.53
N SER A 22 2.96 7.68 -14.44
CA SER A 22 1.56 8.05 -14.68
C SER A 22 0.76 6.87 -15.22
N LEU A 23 -0.53 6.82 -14.90
CA LEU A 23 -1.52 5.88 -15.43
C LEU A 23 -2.54 6.56 -16.37
N ASP A 24 -2.43 7.87 -16.60
CA ASP A 24 -3.38 8.66 -17.39
C ASP A 24 -3.27 8.38 -18.89
N THR A 25 -2.13 7.83 -19.31
CA THR A 25 -1.87 7.38 -20.67
C THR A 25 -1.54 5.89 -20.66
N THR A 26 -1.71 5.22 -21.80
CA THR A 26 -1.30 3.82 -21.95
C THR A 26 0.20 3.66 -22.18
N ALA A 27 0.99 4.75 -22.17
CA ALA A 27 2.42 4.71 -22.41
C ALA A 27 3.15 3.94 -21.31
N ARG A 28 4.01 2.99 -21.71
CA ARG A 28 4.81 2.13 -20.85
C ARG A 28 6.30 2.33 -21.10
N GLY A 29 7.10 2.06 -20.08
CA GLY A 29 8.56 2.13 -20.14
C GLY A 29 9.20 0.75 -20.01
N GLY A 30 10.35 0.54 -20.65
CA GLY A 30 11.15 -0.67 -20.46
C GLY A 30 12.52 -0.60 -21.13
N LEU A 31 13.51 -1.30 -20.54
CA LEU A 31 14.90 -1.28 -21.01
C LEU A 31 15.05 -1.79 -22.45
N LEU A 32 14.38 -2.90 -22.79
CA LEU A 32 14.44 -3.46 -24.15
C LEU A 32 13.99 -2.44 -25.20
N LEU A 33 12.86 -1.77 -24.94
CA LEU A 33 12.36 -0.72 -25.81
C LEU A 33 13.37 0.43 -25.87
N ALA A 34 13.90 0.88 -24.72
CA ALA A 34 14.86 1.97 -24.68
C ALA A 34 16.13 1.68 -25.50
N VAL A 35 16.62 0.44 -25.49
CA VAL A 35 17.77 0.03 -26.33
C VAL A 35 17.41 0.07 -27.82
N LEU A 36 16.26 -0.49 -28.21
CA LEU A 36 15.81 -0.51 -29.60
C LEU A 36 15.53 0.89 -30.15
N THR A 37 15.18 1.83 -29.29
CA THR A 37 14.69 3.16 -29.67
C THR A 37 15.65 4.28 -29.25
N GLN A 38 16.87 3.92 -28.85
CA GLN A 38 17.91 4.88 -28.46
C GLN A 38 17.46 5.86 -27.35
N GLY A 39 16.74 5.37 -26.35
CA GLY A 39 16.35 6.10 -25.14
C GLY A 39 14.85 6.40 -25.03
N GLU A 40 14.15 6.50 -26.16
CA GLU A 40 12.71 6.83 -26.24
C GLU A 40 11.79 5.79 -25.57
N GLY A 41 12.32 4.61 -25.24
CA GLY A 41 11.59 3.52 -24.60
C GLY A 41 11.32 3.73 -23.11
N HIS A 42 11.78 4.82 -22.52
CA HIS A 42 11.29 5.30 -21.21
C HIS A 42 10.00 6.12 -21.38
N HIS A 43 9.08 5.61 -22.21
CA HIS A 43 7.97 6.36 -22.75
C HIS A 43 6.99 6.84 -21.66
N ASN A 44 6.78 6.02 -20.62
CA ASN A 44 5.94 6.42 -19.49
C ASN A 44 6.49 7.66 -18.74
N TYR A 45 7.82 7.80 -18.61
CA TYR A 45 8.42 8.99 -18.02
C TYR A 45 8.28 10.20 -18.94
N HIS A 46 8.57 10.03 -20.23
CA HIS A 46 8.45 11.08 -21.23
C HIS A 46 7.03 11.67 -21.29
N HIS A 47 5.99 10.84 -21.26
CA HIS A 47 4.60 11.29 -21.21
C HIS A 47 4.22 11.95 -19.89
N ALA A 48 4.75 11.47 -18.75
CA ALA A 48 4.47 12.06 -17.45
C ALA A 48 5.15 13.44 -17.26
N PHE A 49 6.35 13.62 -17.82
CA PHE A 49 7.17 14.82 -17.61
C PHE A 49 7.75 15.35 -18.93
N PRO A 50 6.91 15.83 -19.87
CA PRO A 50 7.31 16.14 -21.24
C PRO A 50 8.30 17.31 -21.39
N LYS A 51 8.50 18.09 -20.31
CA LYS A 51 9.47 19.19 -20.31
C LYS A 51 10.88 18.76 -19.94
N ASP A 52 11.04 17.58 -19.33
CA ASP A 52 12.37 17.10 -18.95
C ASP A 52 13.15 16.75 -20.23
N TYR A 53 14.39 17.21 -20.33
CA TYR A 53 15.22 16.89 -21.49
C TYR A 53 15.60 15.39 -21.57
N ARG A 54 15.42 14.66 -20.46
CA ARG A 54 15.74 13.23 -20.34
C ARG A 54 14.49 12.40 -20.60
N ASN A 55 14.66 11.30 -21.31
CA ASN A 55 13.62 10.26 -21.39
C ASN A 55 13.76 9.29 -20.21
N GLY A 56 14.99 8.93 -19.84
CA GLY A 56 15.30 8.10 -18.68
C GLY A 56 15.86 8.91 -17.52
N VAL A 57 15.11 9.00 -16.42
CA VAL A 57 15.44 9.86 -15.27
C VAL A 57 16.60 9.35 -14.42
N ARG A 58 16.77 8.03 -14.34
CA ARG A 58 17.85 7.42 -13.55
C ARG A 58 19.16 7.56 -14.32
N TRP A 59 20.26 7.63 -13.58
CA TRP A 59 21.58 7.78 -14.21
C TRP A 59 21.94 6.57 -15.09
N PHE A 60 21.47 5.37 -14.71
CA PHE A 60 21.67 4.11 -15.43
C PHE A 60 20.59 3.80 -16.47
N ASP A 61 19.53 4.61 -16.57
CA ASP A 61 18.52 4.43 -17.62
C ASP A 61 19.21 4.67 -18.98
N TYR A 62 19.18 3.66 -19.85
CA TYR A 62 19.79 3.73 -21.18
C TYR A 62 19.12 4.82 -22.01
N ASP A 63 19.82 5.93 -22.17
CA ASP A 63 19.32 7.12 -22.85
C ASP A 63 20.50 7.86 -23.49
N PRO A 64 20.91 7.42 -24.69
CA PRO A 64 22.00 8.06 -25.44
C PRO A 64 21.75 9.53 -25.74
N THR A 65 20.49 9.96 -25.93
CA THR A 65 20.16 11.35 -26.22
C THR A 65 20.38 12.23 -24.99
N LYS A 66 20.00 11.76 -23.78
CA LYS A 66 20.38 12.40 -22.51
C LYS A 66 21.89 12.61 -22.41
N TRP A 67 22.69 11.58 -22.71
CA TRP A 67 24.15 11.69 -22.61
C TRP A 67 24.73 12.66 -23.64
N ALA A 68 24.25 12.62 -24.88
CA ALA A 68 24.68 13.55 -25.93
C ALA A 68 24.34 15.00 -25.58
N VAL A 69 23.11 15.29 -25.13
CA VAL A 69 22.67 16.62 -24.70
C VAL A 69 23.46 17.11 -23.48
N THR A 70 23.73 16.22 -22.52
CA THR A 70 24.58 16.53 -21.36
C THR A 70 26.00 16.88 -21.80
N ALA A 71 26.60 16.11 -22.70
CA ALA A 71 27.94 16.40 -23.23
C ALA A 71 27.98 17.76 -23.94
N LEU A 72 27.00 18.05 -24.80
CA LEU A 72 26.89 19.36 -25.45
C LEU A 72 26.73 20.50 -24.43
N ALA A 73 25.96 20.29 -23.37
CA ALA A 73 25.82 21.26 -22.30
C ALA A 73 27.15 21.51 -21.55
N THR A 74 27.91 20.44 -21.27
CA THR A 74 29.23 20.57 -20.63
C THR A 74 30.26 21.28 -21.51
N LEU A 75 30.12 21.20 -22.83
CA LEU A 75 30.94 21.92 -23.81
C LEU A 75 30.45 23.37 -24.06
N GLY A 76 29.36 23.81 -23.42
CA GLY A 76 28.77 25.13 -23.63
C GLY A 76 27.97 25.27 -24.95
N LEU A 77 27.72 24.16 -25.65
CA LEU A 77 26.97 24.12 -26.92
C LEU A 77 25.45 23.99 -26.70
N ALA A 78 25.02 23.62 -25.48
CA ALA A 78 23.63 23.61 -25.06
C ALA A 78 23.48 24.32 -23.71
N SER A 79 22.34 24.97 -23.49
CA SER A 79 22.02 25.68 -22.25
C SER A 79 20.53 25.58 -21.94
N ASN A 80 20.12 26.01 -20.74
CA ASN A 80 18.72 26.00 -20.30
C ASN A 80 18.04 24.62 -20.33
N LEU A 81 18.81 23.55 -20.03
CA LEU A 81 18.26 22.20 -19.91
C LEU A 81 17.23 22.18 -18.77
N HIS A 82 16.01 21.77 -19.08
CA HIS A 82 14.96 21.63 -18.07
C HIS A 82 14.98 20.22 -17.48
N THR A 83 15.00 20.13 -16.15
CA THR A 83 14.87 18.87 -15.42
C THR A 83 13.69 18.96 -14.48
N THR A 84 12.83 17.94 -14.49
CA THR A 84 11.75 17.86 -13.52
C THR A 84 12.34 17.68 -12.12
N PRO A 85 11.88 18.44 -11.10
CA PRO A 85 12.34 18.28 -9.73
C PRO A 85 12.08 16.86 -9.21
N LYS A 86 13.03 16.31 -8.43
CA LYS A 86 12.91 14.96 -7.85
C LYS A 86 11.61 14.78 -7.05
N SER A 87 11.18 15.81 -6.34
CA SER A 87 9.92 15.77 -5.58
C SER A 87 8.68 15.55 -6.46
N GLU A 88 8.63 16.15 -7.65
CA GLU A 88 7.50 15.96 -8.57
C GLU A 88 7.50 14.56 -9.18
N ILE A 89 8.69 14.04 -9.48
CA ILE A 89 8.86 12.66 -9.97
C ILE A 89 8.39 11.66 -8.92
N GLU A 90 8.79 11.84 -7.65
CA GLU A 90 8.37 10.96 -6.56
C GLU A 90 6.87 11.04 -6.27
N LYS A 91 6.25 12.23 -6.37
CA LYS A 91 4.78 12.36 -6.28
C LYS A 91 4.07 11.50 -7.34
N GLY A 92 4.53 11.55 -8.59
CA GLY A 92 3.98 10.71 -9.67
C GLY A 92 4.08 9.21 -9.36
N LYS A 93 5.25 8.74 -8.88
CA LYS A 93 5.42 7.35 -8.46
C LYS A 93 4.48 6.94 -7.33
N ILE A 94 4.34 7.79 -6.31
CA ILE A 94 3.46 7.54 -5.17
C ILE A 94 2.02 7.39 -5.66
N GLN A 95 1.53 8.29 -6.52
CA GLN A 95 0.18 8.21 -7.08
C GLN A 95 -0.07 6.88 -7.82
N VAL A 96 0.89 6.44 -8.64
CA VAL A 96 0.81 5.15 -9.33
C VAL A 96 0.79 3.97 -8.35
N LEU A 97 1.64 4.01 -7.32
CA LEU A 97 1.70 2.96 -6.30
C LEU A 97 0.44 2.92 -5.43
N GLU A 98 -0.11 4.07 -5.05
CA GLU A 98 -1.39 4.19 -4.32
C GLU A 98 -2.52 3.57 -5.13
N HIS A 99 -2.63 3.90 -6.42
CA HIS A 99 -3.62 3.30 -7.30
C HIS A 99 -3.46 1.79 -7.40
N LYS A 100 -2.25 1.29 -7.73
CA LYS A 100 -1.98 -0.16 -7.83
C LYS A 100 -2.27 -0.89 -6.52
N THR A 101 -1.93 -0.28 -5.38
CA THR A 101 -2.19 -0.84 -4.05
C THR A 101 -3.68 -0.88 -3.77
N SER A 102 -4.43 0.18 -4.11
CA SER A 102 -5.88 0.24 -3.97
C SER A 102 -6.59 -0.86 -4.80
N GLU A 103 -6.20 -1.05 -6.06
CA GLU A 103 -6.77 -2.10 -6.90
C GLU A 103 -6.48 -3.50 -6.36
N ARG A 104 -5.25 -3.77 -5.91
CA ARG A 104 -4.92 -5.04 -5.24
C ARG A 104 -5.74 -5.23 -3.97
N ARG A 105 -5.91 -4.16 -3.19
CA ARG A 105 -6.67 -4.17 -1.94
C ARG A 105 -8.12 -4.61 -2.15
N LYS A 106 -8.76 -4.25 -3.27
CA LYS A 106 -10.13 -4.65 -3.61
C LYS A 106 -10.30 -6.16 -3.79
N ASN A 107 -9.23 -6.88 -4.14
CA ASN A 107 -9.28 -8.32 -4.39
C ASN A 107 -9.00 -9.16 -3.13
N GLU A 108 -8.74 -8.53 -2.00
CA GLU A 108 -8.39 -9.18 -0.75
C GLU A 108 -9.46 -8.87 0.33
N PHE A 109 -9.70 -9.82 1.23
CA PHE A 109 -10.60 -9.59 2.36
C PHE A 109 -9.87 -8.89 3.51
N TRP A 110 -10.30 -7.68 3.84
CA TRP A 110 -9.71 -6.86 4.92
C TRP A 110 -10.56 -6.83 6.20
N GLY A 111 -11.57 -7.69 6.31
CA GLY A 111 -12.59 -7.64 7.35
C GLY A 111 -13.86 -6.92 6.90
N LEU A 112 -14.89 -7.01 7.75
CA LEU A 112 -16.18 -6.34 7.53
C LEU A 112 -16.01 -4.82 7.52
N ALA A 113 -16.82 -4.11 6.73
CA ALA A 113 -16.84 -2.64 6.76
C ALA A 113 -17.29 -2.13 8.13
N ASP A 114 -16.86 -0.93 8.54
CA ASP A 114 -17.20 -0.38 9.87
C ASP A 114 -18.70 -0.16 10.10
N SER A 115 -19.47 -0.07 9.01
CA SER A 115 -20.94 -0.03 9.00
C SER A 115 -21.58 -1.38 9.32
N ASP A 116 -20.89 -2.47 9.02
CA ASP A 116 -21.39 -3.84 9.10
C ASP A 116 -20.97 -4.52 10.43
N LEU A 117 -20.11 -3.84 11.21
CA LEU A 117 -19.70 -4.29 12.53
C LEU A 117 -20.82 -4.08 13.55
N VAL A 118 -21.14 -5.14 14.30
CA VAL A 118 -22.07 -5.07 15.44
C VAL A 118 -21.52 -4.11 16.49
N VAL A 119 -22.36 -3.19 16.98
CA VAL A 119 -21.97 -2.25 18.03
C VAL A 119 -22.27 -2.86 19.40
N TYR A 120 -21.24 -2.98 20.22
CA TYR A 120 -21.33 -3.37 21.62
C TYR A 120 -21.21 -2.11 22.48
N GLU A 121 -22.15 -1.89 23.39
CA GLU A 121 -22.15 -0.71 24.28
C GLU A 121 -21.34 -0.93 25.55
N SER A 122 -21.06 -2.19 25.89
CA SER A 122 -20.30 -2.54 27.08
C SER A 122 -19.60 -3.89 26.93
N LEU A 123 -18.61 -4.11 27.79
CA LEU A 123 -17.90 -5.40 27.84
C LEU A 123 -18.83 -6.51 28.34
N ASP A 124 -19.87 -6.18 29.10
CA ASP A 124 -20.81 -7.17 29.63
C ASP A 124 -21.69 -7.77 28.53
N GLN A 125 -22.03 -7.02 27.48
CA GLN A 125 -22.68 -7.58 26.29
C GLN A 125 -21.79 -8.62 25.60
N VAL A 126 -20.49 -8.33 25.47
CA VAL A 126 -19.50 -9.29 24.91
C VAL A 126 -19.40 -10.55 25.79
N LYS A 127 -19.32 -10.38 27.12
CA LYS A 127 -19.30 -11.52 28.06
C LYS A 127 -20.57 -12.36 27.99
N LYS A 128 -21.74 -11.73 27.82
CA LYS A 128 -23.02 -12.43 27.67
C LYS A 128 -22.99 -13.35 26.45
N GLU A 129 -22.58 -12.84 25.29
CA GLU A 129 -22.44 -13.69 24.09
C GLU A 129 -21.41 -14.81 24.27
N CYS A 130 -20.35 -14.56 25.05
CA CYS A 130 -19.39 -15.62 25.39
C CYS A 130 -20.01 -16.72 26.26
N SER A 131 -20.92 -16.36 27.19
CA SER A 131 -21.66 -17.34 27.99
C SER A 131 -22.65 -18.16 27.16
N GLU A 132 -23.09 -17.64 26.02
CA GLU A 132 -23.93 -18.31 25.03
C GLU A 132 -23.13 -19.16 24.03
N GLY A 133 -21.79 -19.24 24.20
CA GLY A 133 -20.91 -20.15 23.47
C GLY A 133 -20.00 -19.48 22.44
N ARG A 134 -20.11 -18.16 22.22
CA ARG A 134 -19.17 -17.45 21.34
C ARG A 134 -17.79 -17.32 21.97
N GLN A 135 -16.76 -17.18 21.15
CA GLN A 135 -15.38 -17.01 21.63
C GLN A 135 -14.88 -15.65 21.19
N LEU A 136 -15.29 -14.62 21.93
CA LEU A 136 -15.00 -13.23 21.61
C LEU A 136 -13.91 -12.68 22.52
N LEU A 137 -13.10 -11.77 21.99
CA LEU A 137 -12.19 -10.93 22.77
C LEU A 137 -12.20 -9.50 22.24
N VAL A 138 -11.83 -8.56 23.09
CA VAL A 138 -11.75 -7.15 22.70
C VAL A 138 -10.29 -6.74 22.56
N ILE A 139 -9.89 -6.24 21.39
CA ILE A 139 -8.57 -5.63 21.13
C ILE A 139 -8.81 -4.25 20.56
N ASP A 140 -8.22 -3.23 21.18
CA ASP A 140 -8.56 -1.82 20.98
C ASP A 140 -10.06 -1.60 21.18
N ASN A 141 -10.75 -1.22 20.11
CA ASN A 141 -12.20 -1.05 20.05
C ASN A 141 -12.89 -2.16 19.23
N LEU A 142 -12.17 -3.20 18.81
CA LEU A 142 -12.72 -4.29 17.99
C LEU A 142 -13.13 -5.47 18.86
N VAL A 143 -14.30 -6.02 18.58
CA VAL A 143 -14.76 -7.30 19.11
C VAL A 143 -14.45 -8.37 18.06
N VAL A 144 -13.60 -9.31 18.43
CA VAL A 144 -12.95 -10.26 17.52
C VAL A 144 -13.42 -11.67 17.83
N ASP A 145 -13.90 -12.38 16.82
CA ASP A 145 -14.26 -13.80 16.95
C ASP A 145 -13.05 -14.67 16.67
N VAL A 146 -12.59 -15.39 17.69
CA VAL A 146 -11.39 -16.22 17.62
C VAL A 146 -11.69 -17.71 17.57
N ALA A 147 -12.97 -18.11 17.49
CA ALA A 147 -13.37 -19.51 17.54
C ALA A 147 -12.66 -20.36 16.48
N GLY A 148 -12.57 -19.85 15.25
CA GLY A 148 -11.94 -20.53 14.12
C GLY A 148 -10.41 -20.44 14.06
N TRP A 149 -9.78 -19.62 14.91
CA TRP A 149 -8.35 -19.30 14.78
C TRP A 149 -7.51 -19.54 16.04
N LYS A 150 -8.11 -19.55 17.24
CA LYS A 150 -7.37 -19.62 18.53
C LYS A 150 -6.30 -20.72 18.60
N ASP A 151 -6.54 -21.86 17.95
CA ASP A 151 -5.64 -23.03 17.97
C ASP A 151 -4.45 -22.89 17.02
N GLN A 152 -4.48 -21.89 16.14
CA GLN A 152 -3.41 -21.51 15.21
C GLN A 152 -2.56 -20.35 15.76
N HIS A 153 -2.89 -19.79 16.93
CA HIS A 153 -2.14 -18.70 17.52
C HIS A 153 -0.68 -19.13 17.80
N PRO A 154 0.35 -18.45 17.24
CA PRO A 154 1.75 -18.87 17.34
C PRO A 154 2.29 -18.96 18.77
N GLY A 155 1.78 -18.14 19.69
CA GLY A 155 2.12 -18.21 21.12
C GLY A 155 1.38 -19.32 21.89
N GLY A 156 0.48 -20.06 21.22
CA GLY A 156 -0.35 -21.11 21.80
C GLY A 156 -1.76 -20.64 22.16
N SER A 157 -2.73 -21.56 22.09
CA SER A 157 -4.16 -21.29 22.27
C SER A 157 -4.54 -20.82 23.67
N LYS A 158 -3.76 -21.22 24.69
CA LYS A 158 -3.99 -20.83 26.10
C LYS A 158 -4.00 -19.31 26.30
N HIS A 159 -3.18 -18.57 25.56
CA HIS A 159 -3.15 -17.11 25.64
C HIS A 159 -4.45 -16.48 25.14
N ILE A 160 -5.12 -17.13 24.18
CA ILE A 160 -6.40 -16.69 23.65
C ILE A 160 -7.54 -17.12 24.57
N THR A 161 -7.59 -18.40 24.96
CA THR A 161 -8.69 -18.94 25.78
C THR A 161 -8.82 -18.25 27.14
N ASN A 162 -7.69 -17.85 27.76
CA ASN A 162 -7.68 -17.13 29.03
C ASN A 162 -8.22 -15.69 28.95
N ASN A 163 -8.36 -15.15 27.73
CA ASN A 163 -8.81 -13.78 27.48
C ASN A 163 -10.21 -13.71 26.83
N ILE A 164 -10.91 -14.85 26.69
CA ILE A 164 -12.29 -14.86 26.18
C ILE A 164 -13.19 -14.00 27.10
N GLY A 165 -13.99 -13.13 26.48
CA GLY A 165 -14.90 -12.20 27.15
C GLY A 165 -14.21 -11.00 27.80
N ARG A 166 -12.91 -10.78 27.56
CA ARG A 166 -12.12 -9.71 28.19
C ARG A 166 -11.56 -8.72 27.16
N ASN A 167 -11.18 -7.54 27.67
CA ASN A 167 -10.31 -6.64 26.93
C ASN A 167 -8.86 -7.12 27.04
N ALA A 168 -8.33 -7.58 25.91
CA ALA A 168 -6.99 -8.13 25.75
C ALA A 168 -6.02 -7.12 25.10
N THR A 169 -6.40 -5.84 24.96
CA THR A 169 -5.59 -4.80 24.29
C THR A 169 -4.20 -4.70 24.90
N SER A 170 -4.11 -4.57 26.24
CA SER A 170 -2.83 -4.49 26.93
C SER A 170 -1.98 -5.76 26.73
N SER A 171 -2.60 -6.93 26.66
CA SER A 171 -1.91 -8.20 26.38
C SER A 171 -1.42 -8.29 24.93
N PHE A 172 -2.15 -7.69 23.99
CA PHE A 172 -1.85 -7.67 22.56
C PHE A 172 -0.73 -6.68 22.20
N TYR A 173 -0.58 -5.59 22.95
CA TYR A 173 0.48 -4.59 22.75
C TYR A 173 1.60 -4.64 23.80
N GLY A 174 1.46 -5.47 24.84
CA GLY A 174 2.34 -5.45 26.02
C GLY A 174 3.70 -6.10 25.78
N LEU A 175 4.79 -5.38 26.09
CA LEU A 175 6.19 -5.82 26.21
C LEU A 175 6.60 -6.96 25.26
N LEU A 176 6.67 -8.20 25.74
CA LEU A 176 7.12 -9.38 24.97
C LEU A 176 6.18 -9.77 23.81
N ASN A 177 4.97 -9.20 23.76
CA ASN A 177 3.90 -9.54 22.83
C ASN A 177 3.53 -8.36 21.91
N ASN A 178 4.46 -7.45 21.58
CA ASN A 178 4.18 -6.37 20.63
C ASN A 178 3.93 -6.92 19.21
N HIS A 179 2.66 -7.21 18.90
CA HIS A 179 2.26 -7.89 17.69
C HIS A 179 2.60 -7.09 16.43
N THR A 180 3.01 -7.80 15.37
CA THR A 180 3.38 -7.23 14.08
C THR A 180 2.19 -6.62 13.36
N SER A 181 2.45 -5.78 12.34
CA SER A 181 1.40 -5.24 11.46
C SER A 181 0.53 -6.34 10.83
N SER A 182 1.11 -7.49 10.49
CA SER A 182 0.36 -8.63 9.95
C SER A 182 -0.64 -9.21 10.95
N ALA A 183 -0.25 -9.33 12.23
CA ALA A 183 -1.16 -9.78 13.28
C ALA A 183 -2.29 -8.77 13.54
N LYS A 184 -2.00 -7.46 13.46
CA LYS A 184 -3.02 -6.40 13.53
C LYS A 184 -4.03 -6.50 12.38
N THR A 185 -3.54 -6.73 11.16
CA THR A 185 -4.41 -6.98 10.00
C THR A 185 -5.27 -8.22 10.21
N LEU A 186 -4.71 -9.32 10.72
CA LEU A 186 -5.46 -10.54 11.00
C LEU A 186 -6.58 -10.29 12.02
N VAL A 187 -6.29 -9.58 13.10
CA VAL A 187 -7.31 -9.14 14.08
C VAL A 187 -8.44 -8.37 13.39
N ARG A 188 -8.12 -7.44 12.49
CA ARG A 188 -9.15 -6.68 11.74
C ARG A 188 -10.00 -7.57 10.84
N THR A 189 -9.43 -8.61 10.24
CA THR A 189 -10.18 -9.57 9.41
C THR A 189 -11.13 -10.46 10.23
N MET A 190 -10.81 -10.74 11.49
CA MET A 190 -11.63 -11.52 12.41
C MET A 190 -12.62 -10.66 13.23
N ALA A 191 -12.60 -9.33 13.04
CA ALA A 191 -13.49 -8.43 13.74
C ALA A 191 -14.95 -8.64 13.29
N VAL A 192 -15.82 -8.91 14.25
CA VAL A 192 -17.28 -9.08 14.07
C VAL A 192 -18.07 -7.92 14.64
N GLY A 193 -17.44 -7.09 15.46
CA GLY A 193 -18.05 -5.91 16.04
C GLY A 193 -17.05 -4.87 16.51
N LYS A 194 -17.58 -3.78 17.05
CA LYS A 194 -16.84 -2.73 17.71
C LYS A 194 -17.49 -2.39 19.04
N ILE A 195 -16.68 -2.14 20.06
CA ILE A 195 -17.14 -1.70 21.37
C ILE A 195 -17.05 -0.17 21.46
N VAL A 196 -18.11 0.46 21.95
CA VAL A 196 -18.17 1.90 22.22
C VAL A 196 -18.35 2.08 23.72
N TYR A 197 -17.32 2.58 24.39
CA TYR A 197 -17.42 2.93 25.81
C TYR A 197 -18.20 4.24 25.94
N THR A 198 -19.36 4.19 26.59
CA THR A 198 -20.08 5.41 26.96
C THR A 198 -19.37 6.08 28.15
N ASN A 199 -19.40 7.42 28.22
CA ASN A 199 -18.68 8.23 29.22
C ASN A 199 -19.04 7.96 30.69
N VAL A 200 -19.91 7.00 30.98
CA VAL A 200 -20.30 6.62 32.35
C VAL A 200 -19.21 5.77 33.02
N ASP A 201 -18.45 4.98 32.26
CA ASP A 201 -17.49 4.01 32.80
C ASP A 201 -16.11 4.60 33.17
N VAL A 202 -15.83 5.87 32.82
CA VAL A 202 -14.55 6.52 33.15
C VAL A 202 -14.50 7.00 34.60
N THR A 203 -15.65 7.21 35.24
CA THR A 203 -15.73 7.73 36.62
C THR A 203 -15.68 6.67 37.71
N ALA A 204 -15.79 5.38 37.37
CA ALA A 204 -15.83 4.28 38.35
C ALA A 204 -14.44 3.69 38.70
N LYS A 205 -13.34 4.34 38.31
CA LYS A 205 -11.96 3.85 38.53
C LYS A 205 -11.04 4.83 39.26
N GLU A 206 -11.57 5.91 39.84
CA GLU A 206 -10.79 6.87 40.63
C GLU A 206 -11.15 6.90 42.13
N GLU A 207 -11.71 5.82 42.69
CA GLU A 207 -11.83 5.64 44.16
C GLU A 207 -11.05 4.43 44.66
#